data_AF-A0A9E1P805-F1
#
_entry.id   AF-A0A9E1P805-F1
#
_cell.length_a   1.000
_cell.length_b   1.000
_cell.length_c   1.000
_cell.angle_alpha   90.00
_cell.angle_beta   90.00
_cell.angle_gamma   90.00
#
_symmetry.space_group_name_H-M   'P 1'
#
loop_
_entity.id
_entity.type
_entity.pdbx_description
1 polymer ?
#
loop_
_entity_poly.entity_id
_entity_poly.type
_entity_poly.pdbx_seq_one_letter_code
_entity_poly.pdbx_strand_id
1 'polypeptide(L)' 'MIEGRGVGRQNLQWLIKSYNLDSNKVSRRLKSNNITYSDEESFRDIANRYEVSPMDIIKVVMVKQYRLND' A
#
# COMPACT_ATOMS: atom_id res chain seq x y z
N MET A 1 11.85 15.91 11.76
CA MET A 1 11.12 15.28 10.65
C MET A 1 9.64 15.23 11.01
N ILE A 2 8.88 16.21 10.54
CA ILE A 2 7.41 16.14 10.49
C ILE A 2 7.14 15.65 9.04
N GLU A 3 6.27 14.71 8.66
CA GLU A 3 4.98 14.27 9.17
C GLU A 3 4.69 12.86 8.61
N GLY A 4 4.30 11.93 9.47
CA GLY A 4 3.74 10.66 9.03
C GLY A 4 3.00 10.05 10.20
N ARG A 5 1.67 10.17 10.22
CA ARG A 5 0.77 9.78 11.34
C ARG A 5 0.76 8.26 11.62
N GLY A 6 1.91 7.64 11.83
CA GLY A 6 2.03 6.19 12.01
C GLY A 6 1.60 5.36 10.80
N VAL A 7 1.36 5.98 9.63
CA VAL A 7 0.76 5.29 8.47
C VAL A 7 1.65 4.14 7.97
N GLY A 8 2.97 4.30 8.01
CA GLY A 8 3.90 3.20 7.67
C GLY A 8 3.77 1.98 8.60
N ARG A 9 3.21 2.13 9.80
CA ARG A 9 2.94 1.04 10.76
C ARG A 9 1.56 0.42 10.58
N GLN A 10 0.71 1.00 9.72
CA GLN A 10 -0.61 0.46 9.41
C GLN A 10 -0.49 -0.62 8.33
N ASN A 11 -1.50 -1.49 8.26
CA ASN A 11 -1.60 -2.52 7.25
C ASN A 11 -2.66 -2.20 6.19
N LEU A 12 -2.76 -3.07 5.20
CA LEU A 12 -3.72 -2.91 4.11
C LEU A 12 -5.17 -2.96 4.59
N GLN A 13 -5.49 -3.80 5.58
CA GLN A 13 -6.84 -3.89 6.14
C GLN A 13 -7.30 -2.57 6.77
N TRP A 14 -6.40 -1.89 7.49
CA TRP A 14 -6.68 -0.57 8.06
C TRP A 14 -7.03 0.43 6.96
N LEU A 15 -6.27 0.44 5.86
CA LEU A 15 -6.52 1.35 4.74
C LEU A 15 -7.84 1.05 4.03
N ILE A 16 -8.13 -0.23 3.79
CA ILE A 16 -9.39 -0.67 3.17
C ILE A 16 -10.58 -0.22 4.01
N LYS A 17 -10.54 -0.42 5.32
CA LYS A 17 -11.62 -0.02 6.24
C LYS A 17 -11.75 1.49 6.37
N SER A 18 -10.62 2.20 6.53
CA SER A 18 -10.62 3.66 6.78
C SER A 18 -11.12 4.47 5.59
N TYR A 19 -10.91 3.97 4.37
CA TYR A 19 -11.29 4.66 3.13
C TYR A 19 -12.40 3.94 2.36
N ASN A 20 -13.05 2.94 2.97
CA ASN A 20 -14.12 2.13 2.38
C ASN A 20 -13.77 1.61 0.96
N LEU A 21 -12.58 1.04 0.83
CA LEU A 21 -12.07 0.56 -0.45
C LEU A 21 -12.62 -0.83 -0.78
N ASP A 22 -12.72 -1.11 -2.08
CA ASP A 22 -13.03 -2.46 -2.58
C ASP A 22 -11.76 -3.32 -2.49
N SER A 23 -11.79 -4.32 -1.61
CA SER A 23 -10.67 -5.25 -1.38
C SER A 23 -10.22 -5.95 -2.67
N ASN A 24 -11.15 -6.38 -3.53
CA ASN A 24 -10.81 -7.05 -4.79
C ASN A 24 -10.07 -6.11 -5.74
N LYS A 25 -10.47 -4.84 -5.80
CA LYS A 25 -9.76 -3.83 -6.62
C LYS A 25 -8.37 -3.55 -6.06
N VAL A 26 -8.23 -3.46 -4.75
CA VAL A 26 -6.95 -3.25 -4.07
C VAL A 26 -5.99 -4.40 -4.39
N SER A 27 -6.41 -5.65 -4.18
CA SER A 27 -5.57 -6.83 -4.47
C SER A 27 -5.17 -6.91 -5.94
N ARG A 28 -6.07 -6.54 -6.86
CA ARG A 28 -5.74 -6.47 -8.31
C ARG A 28 -4.68 -5.41 -8.59
N ARG A 29 -4.78 -4.20 -8.01
CA ARG A 29 -3.80 -3.12 -8.21
C ARG A 29 -2.41 -3.50 -7.71
N LEU A 30 -2.33 -4.10 -6.52
CA LEU A 30 -1.07 -4.59 -5.95
C LEU A 30 -0.48 -5.70 -6.81
N LYS A 31 -1.28 -6.69 -7.22
CA LYS A 31 -0.83 -7.78 -8.10
C LYS A 31 -0.35 -7.28 -9.46
N SER A 32 -1.03 -6.29 -10.05
CA SER A 32 -0.60 -5.66 -11.32
C SER A 32 0.72 -4.89 -11.22
N ASN A 33 1.15 -4.54 -10.00
CA ASN A 33 2.45 -3.95 -9.70
C ASN A 33 3.47 -4.98 -9.19
N ASN A 34 3.18 -6.28 -9.30
CA ASN A 34 4.00 -7.38 -8.77
C ASN A 34 4.24 -7.28 -7.25
N ILE A 35 3.33 -6.62 -6.52
CA ILE A 35 3.41 -6.49 -5.06
C ILE A 35 2.58 -7.61 -4.44
N THR A 36 3.27 -8.54 -3.77
CA THR A 36 2.68 -9.47 -2.81
C THR A 36 2.63 -8.84 -1.42
N TYR A 37 1.60 -9.20 -0.65
CA TYR A 37 1.41 -8.72 0.70
C TYR A 37 0.70 -9.78 1.57
N SER A 38 0.94 -9.70 2.87
CA SER A 38 0.16 -10.36 3.92
C SER A 38 -0.65 -9.32 4.71
N ASP A 39 -1.78 -9.72 5.27
CA ASP A 39 -2.63 -8.85 6.10
C ASP A 39 -1.96 -8.42 7.42
N GLU A 40 -0.93 -9.17 7.85
CA GLU A 40 -0.13 -8.89 9.03
C GLU A 40 1.00 -7.89 8.77
N GLU A 41 1.36 -7.67 7.50
CA GLU A 41 2.46 -6.78 7.13
C GLU A 41 2.02 -5.31 7.16
N SER A 42 2.89 -4.46 7.70
CA SER A 42 2.70 -3.03 7.59
C SER A 42 3.10 -2.52 6.21
N PHE A 43 2.65 -1.32 5.84
CA PHE A 43 3.10 -0.67 4.61
C PHE A 43 4.62 -0.47 4.58
N ARG A 44 5.26 -0.32 5.74
CA ARG A 44 6.73 -0.27 5.83
C ARG A 44 7.37 -1.61 5.50
N ASP A 45 6.83 -2.71 5.98
CA ASP A 45 7.40 -4.04 5.72
C ASP A 45 7.31 -4.36 4.22
N ILE A 46 6.15 -4.09 3.62
CA ILE A 46 5.93 -4.24 2.18
C ILE A 46 6.92 -3.33 1.44
N ALA A 47 6.97 -2.05 1.76
CA ALA A 47 7.80 -1.08 1.05
C ALA A 47 9.30 -1.40 1.12
N ASN A 48 9.80 -1.83 2.28
CA ASN A 48 11.18 -2.24 2.47
C ASN A 48 11.57 -3.40 1.54
N ARG A 49 10.68 -4.38 1.35
CA ARG A 49 10.92 -5.54 0.47
C ARG A 49 11.04 -5.18 -1.01
N TYR A 50 10.36 -4.11 -1.43
CA TYR A 50 10.39 -3.62 -2.81
C TYR A 50 11.28 -2.38 -2.98
N GLU A 51 12.06 -2.02 -1.96
CA GLU A 51 12.97 -0.85 -1.95
C GLU A 51 12.29 0.48 -2.32
N VAL A 52 11.02 0.64 -1.91
CA VAL A 52 10.24 1.86 -2.12
C VAL A 52 9.80 2.50 -0.82
N SER A 53 9.11 3.64 -0.87
CA SER A 53 8.53 4.23 0.33
C SER A 53 7.16 3.62 0.66
N PRO A 54 6.74 3.61 1.94
CA PRO A 54 5.37 3.22 2.32
C PRO A 54 4.30 4.01 1.55
N MET A 55 4.60 5.27 1.22
CA MET A 55 3.70 6.12 0.44
C MET A 55 3.52 5.61 -0.98
N ASP A 56 4.51 4.98 -1.59
CA ASP A 56 4.39 4.45 -2.95
C ASP A 56 3.44 3.24 -2.98
N ILE A 57 3.50 2.38 -1.96
CA ILE A 57 2.53 1.30 -1.78
C ILE A 57 1.11 1.86 -1.64
N ILE A 58 0.94 2.92 -0.84
CA ILE A 58 -0.37 3.56 -0.66
C ILE A 58 -0.86 4.20 -1.97
N LYS A 59 0.02 4.83 -2.76
CA LYS A 59 -0.33 5.38 -4.07
C LYS A 59 -0.79 4.29 -5.03
N VAL A 60 -0.14 3.13 -5.07
CA VAL A 60 -0.61 1.96 -5.87
C VAL A 60 -2.06 1.61 -5.51
N VAL A 61 -2.41 1.68 -4.24
CA VAL A 61 -3.75 1.33 -3.76
C VAL A 61 -4.76 2.45 -4.03
N MET A 62 -4.42 3.71 -3.77
CA MET A 62 -5.38 4.82 -3.78
C MET A 62 -5.49 5.53 -5.12
N VAL A 63 -4.38 5.70 -5.85
CA VAL A 63 -4.33 6.46 -7.09
C VAL A 63 -4.68 5.55 -8.27
N LYS A 64 -5.68 5.96 -9.05
CA LYS A 64 -6.07 5.23 -10.27
C LYS A 64 -4.93 5.33 -11.29
N GLN A 65 -4.52 4.18 -11.85
CA GLN A 65 -3.45 4.06 -12.87
C GLN A 65 -2.01 4.33 -12.39
N TYR A 66 -1.74 4.38 -11.09
CA TYR A 66 -0.37 4.48 -10.59
C TYR A 66 0.42 3.18 -10.83
N ARG A 67 1.65 3.32 -11.32
CA ARG A 67 2.62 2.23 -11.51
C ARG A 67 3.89 2.57 -10.78
N LEU A 68 4.47 1.58 -10.10
CA LEU A 68 5.69 1.76 -9.31
C LEU A 68 6.95 2.00 -10.18
N ASN A 69 6.90 1.63 -11.46
CA ASN A 69 8.04 1.61 -12.38
C ASN A 69 7.88 2.56 -13.59
N ASP A 70 7.00 3.56 -13.51
CA ASP A 70 6.87 4.64 -14.52
C ASP A 70 7.57 5.93 -14.04
#